data_AF-A0A524PNR8-F1
#
_entry.id   AF-A0A524PNR8-F1
#
_cell.length_a   1.000
_cell.length_b   1.000
_cell.length_c   1.000
_cell.angle_alpha   90.00
_cell.angle_beta   90.00
_cell.angle_gamma   90.00
#
_symmetry.space_group_name_H-M   'P 1'
#
loop_
_entity.id
_entity.type
_entity.pdbx_description
1 polymer ?
#
loop_
_entity_poly.entity_id
_entity_poly.type
_entity_poly.pdbx_seq_one_letter_code
_entity_poly.pdbx_strand_id
1 'polypeptide(L)' 'MPELTVLARWILIAGLGLLLLGGMVWVLGRLNIPLGQLPGDFRFQRGNIACFFPLVTSLLLSGILTLLINLILRLLKK' A
#
# COMPACT_ATOMS: atom_id res chain seq x y z
N MET A 1 29.31 -19.53 -3.02
CA MET A 1 28.71 -19.31 -1.69
C MET A 1 27.22 -18.99 -1.86
N PRO A 2 26.36 -20.02 -1.98
CA PRO A 2 24.94 -19.86 -2.27
C PRO A 2 24.18 -19.08 -1.19
N GLU A 3 24.61 -19.16 0.08
CA GLU A 3 24.00 -18.46 1.22
C GLU A 3 23.94 -16.93 1.04
N LEU A 4 25.01 -16.33 0.50
CA LEU A 4 25.08 -14.88 0.27
C LEU A 4 24.08 -14.41 -0.79
N THR A 5 23.81 -15.24 -1.81
CA THR A 5 22.85 -14.90 -2.87
C THR A 5 21.41 -14.93 -2.38
N VAL A 6 21.08 -15.84 -1.46
CA VAL A 6 19.77 -15.91 -0.80
C VAL A 6 19.57 -14.68 0.08
N LEU A 7 20.58 -14.33 0.89
CA LEU A 7 20.53 -13.15 1.75
C LEU A 7 20.35 -11.85 0.92
N ALA A 8 21.12 -11.68 -0.16
CA ALA A 8 21.02 -10.51 -1.04
C ALA A 8 19.63 -10.36 -1.66
N ARG A 9 19.01 -11.47 -2.10
CA ARG A 9 17.65 -11.47 -2.64
C ARG A 9 16.62 -10.99 -1.62
N TRP A 10 16.72 -11.45 -0.37
CA TRP A 10 15.82 -11.00 0.70
C TRP A 10 16.00 -9.52 1.04
N ILE A 11 17.24 -9.04 1.08
CA ILE A 11 17.54 -7.61 1.30
C ILE A 11 16.92 -6.76 0.20
N LEU A 12 17.03 -7.15 -1.07
CA LEU A 12 16.42 -6.42 -2.18
C LEU A 12 14.89 -6.39 -2.10
N ILE A 13 14.26 -7.52 -1.77
CA ILE A 13 12.79 -7.59 -1.61
C ILE A 13 12.33 -6.69 -0.46
N ALA A 14 13.01 -6.75 0.69
CA ALA A 14 12.69 -5.93 1.85
C ALA A 14 12.89 -4.44 1.56
N GLY A 15 14.00 -4.06 0.92
CA GLY A 15 14.29 -2.68 0.54
C GLY A 15 13.27 -2.11 -0.45
N LEU A 16 12.87 -2.89 -1.45
CA LEU A 16 11.82 -2.49 -2.38
C LEU A 16 10.47 -2.32 -1.68
N GLY A 17 10.12 -3.24 -0.77
CA GLY A 17 8.91 -3.13 0.06
C GLY A 17 8.93 -1.86 0.93
N LEU A 18 10.07 -1.54 1.54
CA LEU A 18 10.22 -0.33 2.36
C LEU A 18 10.07 0.95 1.54
N LEU A 19 10.64 0.97 0.33
CA LEU A 19 10.56 2.12 -0.58
C LEU A 19 9.11 2.37 -1.01
N LEU A 20 8.36 1.30 -1.31
CA LEU A 20 6.94 1.39 -1.65
C LEU A 20 6.10 1.88 -0.46
N LEU A 21 6.33 1.34 0.73
CA LEU A 21 5.64 1.80 1.95
C LEU A 21 5.96 3.26 2.27
N GLY A 22 7.23 3.64 2.24
CA GLY A 22 7.68 5.01 2.48
C GLY A 22 7.13 5.98 1.44
N GLY A 23 7.14 5.60 0.15
CA GLY A 23 6.53 6.38 -0.92
C GLY A 23 5.01 6.57 -0.73
N MET A 24 4.31 5.52 -0.31
CA MET A 24 2.87 5.60 -0.03
C MET A 24 2.58 6.55 1.14
N VAL A 25 3.31 6.45 2.25
CA VAL A 25 3.18 7.36 3.40
C VAL A 25 3.53 8.80 3.02
N TRP A 26 4.58 9.00 2.22
CA TRP A 26 4.98 10.32 1.74
C TRP A 26 3.91 10.99 0.87
N VAL A 27 3.33 10.25 -0.08
CA VAL A 27 2.24 10.74 -0.93
C VAL A 27 0.98 11.05 -0.10
N LEU A 28 0.63 10.17 0.85
CA LEU A 28 -0.49 10.39 1.76
C LEU A 28 -0.29 11.65 2.62
N GLY A 29 0.91 11.86 3.15
CA GLY A 29 1.25 13.05 3.93
C GLY A 29 1.27 14.33 3.08
N ARG A 30 1.75 14.26 1.83
CA ARG A 30 1.85 15.43 0.94
C ARG A 30 0.51 15.87 0.38
N LEU A 31 -0.39 14.92 0.12
CA LEU A 31 -1.73 15.21 -0.41
C LEU A 31 -2.69 15.71 0.68
N ASN A 32 -2.25 15.85 1.95
CA ASN A 32 -3.09 16.17 3.11
C ASN A 32 -4.37 15.32 3.11
N ILE A 33 -4.27 14.08 2.62
CA ILE A 33 -5.41 13.19 2.52
C ILE A 33 -5.82 12.87 3.95
N PRO A 34 -7.04 13.23 4.37
CA PRO A 34 -7.54 12.74 5.64
C PRO A 34 -7.73 11.23 5.47
N LEU A 35 -6.74 10.46 5.92
CA LEU A 35 -6.85 9.01 6.12
C LEU A 35 -8.03 8.79 7.06
N GLY A 36 -9.21 8.50 6.51
CA GLY A 36 -10.45 8.54 7.29
C GLY A 36 -11.58 9.43 6.77
N GLN A 37 -11.36 10.30 5.77
CA GLN A 37 -12.37 11.25 5.27
C GLN A 37 -12.21 11.55 3.77
N LEU A 38 -11.68 10.62 2.98
CA LEU A 38 -11.64 10.77 1.54
C LEU A 38 -13.09 10.91 1.00
N PRO A 39 -13.37 11.80 0.04
CA PRO A 39 -14.69 11.91 -0.58
C PRO A 39 -15.02 10.57 -1.26
N GLY A 40 -15.83 9.75 -0.59
CA GLY A 40 -16.15 8.36 -0.96
C GLY A 40 -15.92 7.32 0.14
N ASP A 41 -15.19 7.65 1.22
CA ASP A 41 -15.21 6.85 2.45
C ASP A 41 -16.51 7.14 3.22
N PHE A 42 -17.32 6.11 3.48
CA PHE A 42 -18.63 6.28 4.11
C PHE A 42 -18.46 6.47 5.61
N ARG A 43 -18.68 7.69 6.09
CA ARG A 43 -18.69 8.01 7.51
C ARG A 43 -20.14 8.21 7.95
N PHE A 44 -20.73 7.16 8.53
CA PHE A 44 -22.06 7.26 9.15
C PHE A 44 -21.88 7.66 10.61
N GLN A 45 -22.24 8.90 10.96
CA GLN A 45 -22.37 9.34 12.34
C GLN A 45 -23.85 9.50 12.69
N ARG A 46 -24.32 8.73 13.69
CA ARG A 46 -25.66 8.87 14.26
C ARG A 46 -25.54 8.91 15.79
N GLY A 47 -25.64 10.11 16.36
CA GLY A 47 -25.46 10.31 17.81
C GLY A 47 -24.05 9.95 18.29
N ASN A 48 -23.95 9.08 19.31
CA ASN A 48 -22.67 8.58 19.86
C ASN A 48 -22.01 7.47 19.01
N ILE A 49 -22.64 7.01 17.93
CA ILE A 49 -22.12 5.92 17.11
C ILE A 49 -21.53 6.48 15.82
N ALA A 50 -20.21 6.29 15.64
CA ALA A 50 -19.49 6.59 14.42
C ALA A 50 -19.06 5.29 13.75
N CYS A 51 -19.63 4.97 12.58
CA CYS A 51 -19.19 3.86 11.74
C CYS A 51 -18.42 4.43 10.54
N PHE A 52 -17.20 3.92 10.35
CA PHE A 52 -16.31 4.36 9.28
C PHE A 52 -16.04 3.22 8.31
N PHE A 53 -16.41 3.39 7.05
CA PHE A 53 -16.20 2.43 5.97
C PHE A 53 -15.20 2.98 4.94
N PRO A 54 -13.91 2.62 5.06
CA PRO A 54 -12.85 3.09 4.16
C PRO A 54 -12.86 2.38 2.79
N LEU A 55 -13.98 2.42 2.07
CA LEU A 55 -14.16 1.69 0.81
C LEU A 55 -13.17 2.16 -0.28
N VAL A 56 -12.97 3.47 -0.42
CA VAL A 56 -12.07 4.03 -1.43
C VAL A 56 -10.63 3.70 -1.07
N THR A 57 -10.28 3.82 0.20
CA THR A 57 -8.93 3.49 0.69
C THR A 57 -8.59 2.01 0.46
N SER A 58 -9.50 1.09 0.79
CA SER A 58 -9.29 -0.35 0.55
C SER A 58 -9.19 -0.70 -0.94
N LEU A 59 -9.98 -0.05 -1.78
CA LEU A 59 -9.93 -0.28 -3.23
C LEU A 59 -8.62 0.22 -3.85
N LEU A 60 -8.16 1.41 -3.46
CA LEU A 60 -6.87 1.95 -3.87
C LEU A 60 -5.72 1.06 -3.42
N LEU A 61 -5.71 0.65 -2.15
CA LEU A 61 -4.67 -0.22 -1.61
C LEU A 61 -4.61 -1.56 -2.37
N SER A 62 -5.78 -2.16 -2.64
CA SER A 62 -5.88 -3.40 -3.41
C SER A 62 -5.39 -3.24 -4.85
N GLY A 63 -5.78 -2.15 -5.52
CA GLY A 63 -5.34 -1.84 -6.88
C GLY A 63 -3.84 -1.66 -6.99
N ILE A 64 -3.23 -0.89 -6.07
CA ILE A 64 -1.79 -0.67 -6.01
C ILE A 64 -1.06 -2.00 -5.77
N LEU A 65 -1.52 -2.79 -4.80
CA LEU A 65 -0.88 -4.06 -4.47
C LEU A 65 -0.95 -5.06 -5.64
N THR A 66 -2.09 -5.09 -6.34
CA THR A 66 -2.27 -5.92 -7.55
C THR A 66 -1.32 -5.49 -8.66
N LEU A 67 -1.19 -4.18 -8.91
CA LEU A 67 -0.24 -3.62 -9.89
C LEU A 67 1.21 -3.99 -9.57
N LEU A 68 1.60 -3.87 -8.29
CA LEU A 68 2.95 -4.20 -7.84
C LEU A 68 3.26 -5.69 -8.00
N ILE A 69 2.36 -6.56 -7.55
CA ILE A 69 2.52 -8.02 -7.70
C ILE A 69 2.60 -8.38 -9.18
N ASN A 70 1.73 -7.82 -10.02
CA ASN A 70 1.72 -8.11 -11.44
C ASN A 70 3.02 -7.61 -12.13
N LEU A 71 3.55 -6.45 -11.73
CA LEU A 71 4.81 -5.94 -12.25
C LEU A 71 5.99 -6.84 -11.85
N ILE A 72 6.05 -7.26 -10.58
CA ILE A 72 7.08 -8.19 -10.10
C ILE A 72 7.00 -9.53 -10.82
N LEU A 73 5.80 -10.10 -10.95
CA LEU A 73 5.59 -11.35 -11.70
C LEU A 73 6.00 -11.20 -13.17
N ARG A 74 5.68 -10.08 -13.81
CA ARG A 74 6.07 -9.80 -15.20
C ARG A 74 7.58 -9.67 -15.37
N LEU A 75 8.27 -9.07 -14.40
CA LEU A 75 9.72 -8.94 -14.39
C LEU A 75 10.43 -10.28 -14.11
N LEU A 76 9.84 -11.16 -13.29
CA LEU A 76 10.35 -12.50 -13.00
C LEU A 76 10.11 -13.51 -14.12
N LYS A 77 9.08 -13.30 -14.95
CA LYS A 77 8.73 -14.17 -16.08
C LYS A 77 9.54 -13.86 -17.35
N LYS A 78 10.42 -12.85 -17.30
CA LYS A 78 11.33 -12.45 -18.36
C LYS A 78 12.75 -12.85 -17.97
#